data_AF-A0A1F5SEY7-F1
#
_entry.id   AF-A0A1F5SEY7-F1
#
_cell.length_a   1.000
_cell.length_b   1.000
_cell.length_c   1.000
_cell.angle_alpha   90.00
_cell.angle_beta   90.00
_cell.angle_gamma   90.00
#
_symmetry.space_group_name_H-M   'P 1'
#
loop_
_entity.id
_entity.type
_entity.pdbx_description
1 polymer ?
#
loop_
_entity_poly.entity_id
_entity_poly.type
_entity_poly.pdbx_seq_one_letter_code
_entity_poly.pdbx_strand_id
1 'polypeptide(L)'
;MEKPGNEVPLKSELGYYYPESWECLDGPHPRIKRIIRCPEKLLRFCRRNKDEDAEKVPAEALTDVEREKMLTLRLAAEAVRLKKEFTELEDFGVRVPRRDFLIGKNEAGEKAILTVIDRVRGKNLEKADAAENGKKLSAKGEELCLSLINYLTSKTRDRQPYLWDVFHYKQYVYGQTEKDEENHIYMVDVEPLYWEYNNVTCDYACVNISLWHLTALVNLLELKTGQKLKKIKEWLP
;
A
#
# COMPACT_ATOMS: atom_id res chain seq x y z
N MET A 1 18.39 -10.20 47.72
CA MET A 1 17.03 -9.72 47.37
C MET A 1 17.11 -9.14 45.98
N GLU A 2 16.92 -9.99 44.97
CA GLU A 2 16.80 -9.59 43.57
C GLU A 2 15.54 -10.29 43.05
N LYS A 3 14.61 -9.52 42.49
CA LYS A 3 13.41 -10.06 41.85
C LYS A 3 13.78 -10.41 40.41
N PRO A 4 13.59 -11.66 39.96
CA PRO A 4 13.71 -12.00 38.54
C PRO A 4 12.51 -11.44 37.78
N GLY A 5 12.79 -10.80 36.65
CA GLY A 5 11.79 -10.29 35.72
C GLY A 5 10.95 -11.44 35.16
N ASN A 6 9.63 -11.28 35.21
CA ASN A 6 8.68 -12.15 34.53
C ASN A 6 8.80 -11.92 33.02
N GLU A 7 9.42 -12.86 32.31
CA GLU A 7 9.16 -13.06 30.89
C GLU A 7 7.83 -13.79 30.75
N VAL A 8 6.86 -13.15 30.10
CA VAL A 8 5.62 -13.81 29.66
C VAL A 8 5.83 -14.26 28.22
N PRO A 9 5.77 -15.58 27.92
CA PRO A 9 5.86 -16.07 26.55
C PRO A 9 4.47 -15.94 25.90
N LEU A 10 4.36 -15.21 24.80
CA LEU A 10 3.16 -15.26 23.97
C LEU A 10 3.42 -16.10 22.72
N LYS A 11 2.91 -17.34 22.83
CA LYS A 11 2.75 -18.33 21.78
C LYS A 11 2.19 -17.72 20.49
N SER A 12 2.77 -18.18 19.38
CA SER A 12 2.20 -18.11 18.04
C SER A 12 1.09 -19.14 17.87
N GLU A 13 -0.16 -18.70 17.71
CA GLU A 13 -1.17 -19.44 16.95
C GLU A 13 -2.06 -18.42 16.23
N LEU A 14 -1.91 -18.33 14.90
CA LEU A 14 -2.84 -17.74 13.92
C LEU A 14 -3.57 -16.45 14.36
N GLY A 15 -2.91 -15.30 14.23
CA GLY A 15 -3.54 -13.99 14.36
C GLY A 15 -2.93 -12.99 13.38
N TYR A 16 -3.78 -12.38 12.55
CA TYR A 16 -3.41 -11.32 11.63
C TYR A 16 -2.73 -10.16 12.38
N TYR A 17 -1.44 -9.94 12.10
CA TYR A 17 -0.71 -8.77 12.57
C TYR A 17 -1.01 -7.59 11.65
N TYR A 18 -1.98 -6.75 12.03
CA TYR A 18 -1.90 -5.33 11.69
C TYR A 18 -1.06 -4.69 12.80
N PRO A 19 0.07 -4.02 12.50
CA PRO A 19 0.75 -3.21 13.49
C PRO A 19 -0.23 -2.14 13.97
N GLU A 20 -0.66 -2.25 15.22
CA GLU A 20 -1.36 -1.18 15.91
C GLU A 20 -0.45 0.06 15.92
N SER A 21 -1.03 1.20 15.58
CA SER A 21 -0.43 2.54 15.67
C SER A 21 0.81 2.82 14.79
N TRP A 22 0.57 3.27 13.55
CA TRP A 22 1.49 4.20 12.91
C TRP A 22 1.30 5.57 13.56
N GLU A 23 1.96 5.81 14.68
CA GLU A 23 2.17 7.16 15.16
C GLU A 23 3.06 7.88 14.15
N CYS A 24 2.52 8.95 13.56
CA CYS A 24 3.34 9.92 12.86
C CYS A 24 4.33 10.49 13.86
N LEU A 25 5.57 9.97 13.86
CA LEU A 25 6.65 10.54 14.66
C LEU A 25 6.94 11.95 14.14
N ASP A 26 6.31 12.93 14.78
CA ASP A 26 6.69 14.33 14.70
C ASP A 26 8.07 14.50 15.35
N GLY A 27 9.11 14.59 14.50
CA GLY A 27 10.50 14.84 14.89
C GLY A 27 11.27 15.55 13.76
N PRO A 28 12.32 16.33 14.07
CA PRO A 28 12.71 17.48 13.25
C PRO A 28 13.70 17.11 12.13
N HIS A 29 13.20 16.83 10.92
CA HIS A 29 13.89 17.25 9.69
C HIS A 29 12.89 17.37 8.51
N PRO A 30 12.82 18.48 7.76
CA PRO A 30 11.62 18.79 6.97
C PRO A 30 11.44 18.01 5.65
N ARG A 31 12.39 17.15 5.23
CA ARG A 31 12.47 16.74 3.80
C ARG A 31 12.57 15.26 3.48
N ILE A 32 12.67 14.35 4.46
CA ILE A 32 12.84 12.92 4.16
C ILE A 32 12.09 12.08 5.20
N LYS A 33 11.01 11.40 4.79
CA LYS A 33 10.47 10.25 5.53
C LYS A 33 11.17 9.00 5.01
N ARG A 34 12.07 8.42 5.81
CA ARG A 34 12.79 7.19 5.47
C ARG A 34 11.94 5.99 5.92
N ILE A 35 11.51 5.16 4.96
CA ILE A 35 10.79 3.90 5.26
C ILE A 35 11.65 2.75 4.73
N ILE A 36 11.84 1.72 5.55
CA ILE A 36 12.81 0.64 5.36
C ILE A 36 12.09 -0.67 5.06
N ARG A 37 12.53 -1.37 4.00
CA ARG A 37 12.09 -2.74 3.66
C ARG A 37 13.13 -3.79 4.08
N CYS A 38 12.64 -4.92 4.60
CA CYS A 38 13.38 -6.18 4.73
C CYS A 38 12.81 -7.22 3.71
N PRO A 39 13.62 -7.79 2.81
CA PRO A 39 13.15 -8.64 1.69
C PRO A 39 12.54 -10.00 2.05
N GLU A 40 12.77 -10.53 3.26
CA GLU A 40 12.43 -11.93 3.59
C GLU A 40 10.93 -12.25 3.56
N LYS A 41 10.05 -11.26 3.80
CA LYS A 41 8.59 -11.48 3.80
C LYS A 41 7.98 -11.52 2.39
N LEU A 42 8.55 -10.79 1.44
CA LEU A 42 8.17 -10.83 0.02
C LEU A 42 8.52 -12.19 -0.62
N LEU A 43 9.61 -12.81 -0.17
CA LEU A 43 10.06 -14.13 -0.63
C LEU A 43 9.12 -15.28 -0.22
N ARG A 44 8.32 -15.14 0.84
CA ARG A 44 7.36 -16.19 1.23
C ARG A 44 6.12 -16.24 0.34
N PHE A 45 5.68 -15.11 -0.21
CA PHE A 45 4.49 -15.07 -1.06
C PHE A 45 4.76 -15.64 -2.46
N CYS A 46 5.94 -15.37 -3.03
CA CYS A 46 6.33 -15.89 -4.35
C CYS A 46 6.72 -17.39 -4.36
N ARG A 47 6.89 -18.04 -3.20
CA ARG A 47 7.33 -19.44 -3.10
C ARG A 47 6.21 -20.48 -3.20
N ARG A 48 4.93 -20.10 -3.20
CA ARG A 48 3.83 -21.09 -3.18
C ARG A 48 3.47 -21.71 -4.53
N ASN A 49 4.02 -21.24 -5.66
CA ASN A 49 3.55 -21.66 -6.99
C ASN A 49 4.60 -22.34 -7.89
N LYS A 50 5.70 -22.91 -7.36
CA LYS A 50 6.76 -23.51 -8.21
C LYS A 50 7.39 -24.82 -7.72
N ASP A 51 6.73 -25.58 -6.86
CA ASP A 51 7.29 -26.84 -6.33
C ASP A 51 6.65 -28.11 -6.92
N GLU A 52 6.10 -28.05 -8.13
CA GLU A 52 5.79 -29.24 -8.92
C GLU A 52 6.51 -29.11 -10.27
N ASP A 53 7.38 -30.09 -10.55
CA ASP A 53 8.16 -30.28 -11.80
C ASP A 53 9.47 -29.49 -11.99
N ALA A 54 10.42 -29.62 -11.05
CA ALA A 54 11.83 -29.38 -11.35
C ALA A 54 12.66 -30.67 -11.18
N GLU A 55 12.90 -31.34 -12.30
CA GLU A 55 13.99 -32.30 -12.44
C GLU A 55 15.29 -31.69 -11.91
N LYS A 56 15.95 -32.44 -11.02
CA LYS A 56 17.20 -32.05 -10.36
C LYS A 56 18.36 -32.03 -11.36
N VAL A 57 18.54 -30.91 -12.06
CA VAL A 57 19.84 -30.53 -12.62
C VAL A 57 20.63 -29.84 -11.50
N PRO A 58 21.86 -30.25 -11.17
CA PRO A 58 22.67 -29.53 -10.19
C PRO A 58 23.08 -28.20 -10.81
N ALA A 59 22.31 -27.15 -10.53
CA ALA A 59 22.75 -25.79 -10.81
C ALA A 59 24.04 -25.57 -10.03
N GLU A 60 25.16 -25.36 -10.72
CA GLU A 60 26.41 -24.93 -10.10
C GLU A 60 26.11 -23.78 -9.14
N ALA A 61 26.57 -23.91 -7.90
CA ALA A 61 26.24 -22.95 -6.85
C ALA A 61 26.77 -21.57 -7.24
N LEU A 62 25.87 -20.62 -7.44
CA LEU A 62 26.20 -19.23 -7.77
C LEU A 62 27.21 -18.66 -6.78
N THR A 63 28.23 -17.96 -7.29
CA THR A 63 29.18 -17.20 -6.47
C THR A 63 28.45 -16.06 -5.74
N ASP A 64 29.03 -15.56 -4.65
CA ASP A 64 28.46 -14.44 -3.89
C ASP A 64 28.30 -13.17 -4.76
N VAL A 65 29.23 -12.95 -5.69
CA VAL A 65 29.18 -11.84 -6.65
C VAL A 65 27.99 -12.00 -7.61
N GLU A 66 27.73 -13.21 -8.11
CA GLU A 66 26.58 -13.47 -8.98
C GLU A 66 25.25 -13.38 -8.23
N ARG A 67 25.21 -13.87 -6.98
CA ARG A 67 24.05 -13.70 -6.09
C ARG A 67 23.74 -12.22 -5.85
N GLU A 68 24.75 -11.40 -5.59
CA GLU A 68 24.56 -9.96 -5.40
C GLU A 68 24.08 -9.26 -6.69
N LYS A 69 24.65 -9.60 -7.84
CA LYS A 69 24.21 -9.07 -9.14
C LYS A 69 22.75 -9.43 -9.42
N MET A 70 22.37 -10.69 -9.22
CA MET A 70 20.99 -11.14 -9.38
C MET A 70 20.02 -10.43 -8.44
N LEU A 71 20.38 -10.27 -7.16
CA LEU A 71 19.56 -9.52 -6.21
C LEU A 71 19.36 -8.07 -6.67
N THR A 72 20.42 -7.42 -7.14
CA THR A 72 20.36 -6.04 -7.65
C THR A 72 19.42 -5.91 -8.84
N LEU A 73 19.52 -6.84 -9.81
CA LEU A 73 18.64 -6.86 -10.98
C LEU A 73 17.17 -7.09 -10.59
N ARG A 74 16.91 -7.98 -9.63
CA ARG A 74 15.55 -8.22 -9.12
C ARG A 74 14.97 -6.98 -8.44
N LEU A 75 15.74 -6.33 -7.57
CA LEU A 75 15.32 -5.09 -6.92
C LEU A 75 15.10 -3.96 -7.92
N ALA A 76 15.90 -3.88 -8.99
CA ALA A 76 15.73 -2.91 -10.06
C ALA A 76 14.45 -3.16 -10.86
N ALA A 77 14.18 -4.41 -11.24
CA ALA A 77 12.95 -4.77 -11.93
C ALA A 77 11.72 -4.46 -11.08
N GLU A 78 11.79 -4.76 -9.77
CA GLU A 78 10.72 -4.47 -8.83
C GLU A 78 10.51 -2.95 -8.64
N ALA A 79 11.58 -2.15 -8.56
CA ALA A 79 11.46 -0.69 -8.49
C ALA A 79 10.78 -0.10 -9.74
N VAL A 80 11.09 -0.62 -10.93
CA VAL A 80 10.44 -0.23 -12.19
C VAL A 80 8.96 -0.61 -12.17
N ARG A 81 8.63 -1.82 -11.69
CA ARG A 81 7.25 -2.29 -11.54
C ARG A 81 6.47 -1.39 -10.58
N LEU A 82 7.00 -1.14 -9.39
CA LEU A 82 6.39 -0.25 -8.40
C LEU A 82 6.10 1.14 -8.98
N LYS A 83 7.07 1.72 -9.69
CA LYS A 83 6.88 3.01 -10.37
C LYS A 83 5.71 2.98 -11.34
N LYS A 84 5.63 1.94 -12.18
CA LYS A 84 4.54 1.77 -13.15
C LYS A 84 3.17 1.69 -12.46
N GLU A 85 3.05 0.93 -11.39
CA GLU A 85 1.78 0.73 -10.67
C GLU A 85 1.27 2.01 -10.02
N PHE A 86 2.16 2.80 -9.41
CA PHE A 86 1.76 4.09 -8.86
C PHE A 86 1.41 5.11 -9.93
N THR A 87 2.12 5.12 -11.07
CA THR A 87 1.76 5.94 -12.23
C THR A 87 0.40 5.54 -12.80
N GLU A 88 0.10 4.24 -12.86
CA GLU A 88 -1.22 3.78 -13.29
C GLU A 88 -2.33 4.29 -12.37
N LEU A 89 -2.14 4.27 -11.05
CA LEU A 89 -3.12 4.85 -10.13
C LEU A 89 -3.37 6.35 -10.40
N GLU A 90 -2.33 7.09 -10.74
CA GLU A 90 -2.45 8.49 -11.17
C GLU A 90 -3.27 8.61 -12.47
N ASP A 91 -3.08 7.70 -13.43
CA ASP A 91 -3.86 7.65 -14.68
C ASP A 91 -5.36 7.40 -14.42
N PHE A 92 -5.70 6.69 -13.33
CA PHE A 92 -7.09 6.51 -12.86
C PHE A 92 -7.62 7.67 -12.00
N GLY A 93 -6.82 8.70 -11.75
CA GLY A 93 -7.18 9.88 -10.97
C GLY A 93 -6.94 9.77 -9.46
N VAL A 94 -6.31 8.69 -8.99
CA VAL A 94 -5.88 8.58 -7.60
C VAL A 94 -4.65 9.48 -7.42
N ARG A 95 -4.71 10.42 -6.48
CA ARG A 95 -3.57 11.29 -6.22
C ARG A 95 -2.49 10.55 -5.44
N VAL A 96 -1.31 10.50 -6.02
CA VAL A 96 -0.13 9.89 -5.43
C VAL A 96 0.93 10.99 -5.25
N PRO A 97 1.52 11.17 -4.06
CA PRO A 97 2.64 12.10 -3.91
C PRO A 97 3.82 11.61 -4.74
N ARG A 98 4.55 12.56 -5.34
CA ARG A 98 5.76 12.25 -6.14
C ARG A 98 6.65 11.32 -5.34
N ARG A 99 7.09 10.25 -6.00
CA ARG A 99 7.91 9.21 -5.40
C ARG A 99 9.04 8.79 -6.31
N ASP A 100 10.21 8.62 -5.72
CA ASP A 100 11.40 8.10 -6.37
C ASP A 100 11.82 6.78 -5.69
N PHE A 101 12.14 5.77 -6.49
CA PHE A 101 12.58 4.45 -6.01
C PHE A 101 14.07 4.28 -6.27
N LEU A 102 14.81 3.91 -5.22
CA LEU A 102 16.26 3.77 -5.24
C LEU A 102 16.65 2.40 -4.68
N ILE A 103 17.72 1.80 -5.20
CA ILE A 103 18.30 0.60 -4.59
C ILE A 103 19.42 1.05 -3.66
N GLY A 104 19.31 0.72 -2.37
CA GLY A 104 20.28 1.12 -1.36
C GLY A 104 20.39 0.08 -0.25
N LYS A 105 20.95 0.51 0.88
CA LYS A 105 21.01 -0.29 2.11
C LYS A 105 20.01 0.23 3.14
N ASN A 106 19.29 -0.68 3.79
CA ASN A 106 18.43 -0.35 4.93
C ASN A 106 19.25 -0.12 6.21
N GLU A 107 18.59 0.14 7.35
CA GLU A 107 19.25 0.34 8.64
C GLU A 107 20.04 -0.88 9.12
N ALA A 108 19.60 -2.09 8.74
CA ALA A 108 20.31 -3.33 9.02
C ALA A 108 21.49 -3.58 8.05
N GLY A 109 21.74 -2.69 7.09
CA GLY A 109 22.79 -2.83 6.09
C GLY A 109 22.43 -3.75 4.91
N GLU A 110 21.20 -4.23 4.83
CA GLU A 110 20.71 -5.14 3.80
C GLU A 110 20.31 -4.37 2.54
N LYS A 111 20.50 -5.00 1.38
CA LYS A 111 20.11 -4.41 0.09
C LYS A 111 18.59 -4.37 -0.05
N ALA A 112 18.04 -3.18 -0.28
CA ALA A 112 16.60 -2.95 -0.32
C ALA A 112 16.22 -1.86 -1.32
N ILE A 113 14.92 -1.80 -1.66
CA ILE A 113 14.32 -0.66 -2.34
C ILE A 113 14.00 0.39 -1.27
N LEU A 114 14.50 1.60 -1.48
CA LEU A 114 14.22 2.80 -0.70
C LEU A 114 13.25 3.66 -1.50
N THR A 115 12.22 4.18 -0.83
CA THR A 115 11.24 5.08 -1.45
C THR A 115 11.39 6.46 -0.85
N VAL A 116 11.59 7.47 -1.70
CA VAL A 116 11.60 8.88 -1.32
C VAL A 116 10.29 9.49 -1.79
N ILE A 117 9.55 10.15 -0.91
CA ILE A 117 8.19 10.64 -1.20
C ILE A 117 8.06 12.09 -0.77
N ASP A 118 7.43 12.91 -1.61
CA ASP A 118 7.06 14.27 -1.26
C ASP A 118 6.14 14.26 -0.03
N ARG A 119 6.51 15.07 0.98
CA ARG A 119 5.75 15.14 2.23
C ARG A 119 4.37 15.74 1.98
N VAL A 120 3.33 14.97 2.29
CA VAL A 120 1.96 15.49 2.41
C VAL A 120 1.77 16.05 3.81
N ARG A 121 1.55 17.37 3.90
CA ARG A 121 1.20 18.10 5.13
C ARG A 121 -0.29 17.96 5.35
N GLY A 122 -0.68 17.07 6.26
CA GLY A 122 -2.07 16.73 6.48
C GLY A 122 -2.25 15.71 7.59
N LYS A 123 -3.48 15.22 7.73
CA LYS A 123 -3.82 14.14 8.67
C LYS A 123 -4.26 12.91 7.89
N ASN A 124 -4.05 11.73 8.47
CA ASN A 124 -4.69 10.51 7.96
C ASN A 124 -6.18 10.77 7.75
N LEU A 125 -6.76 10.23 6.69
CA LEU A 125 -8.15 10.50 6.31
C LEU A 125 -9.12 10.18 7.47
N GLU A 126 -8.83 9.14 8.25
CA GLU A 126 -9.58 8.76 9.46
C GLU A 126 -9.54 9.84 10.57
N LYS A 127 -8.51 10.69 10.59
CA LYS A 127 -8.29 11.76 11.57
C LYS A 127 -8.47 13.17 10.95
N ALA A 128 -8.88 13.25 9.68
CA ALA A 128 -9.15 14.51 9.02
C ALA A 128 -10.32 15.23 9.71
N ASP A 129 -10.18 16.56 9.85
CA ASP A 129 -11.20 17.43 10.40
C ASP A 129 -12.10 17.94 9.26
N ALA A 130 -13.40 17.79 9.43
CA ALA A 130 -14.40 18.21 8.46
C ALA A 130 -15.13 19.49 8.86
N ALA A 131 -14.89 20.04 10.07
CA ALA A 131 -15.62 21.18 10.60
C ALA A 131 -15.53 22.43 9.72
N GLU A 132 -14.35 22.70 9.13
CA GLU A 132 -14.13 23.89 8.29
C GLU A 132 -14.28 23.61 6.79
N ASN A 133 -14.09 22.36 6.35
CA ASN A 133 -13.94 22.02 4.92
C ASN A 133 -14.76 20.79 4.48
N GLY A 134 -15.82 20.42 5.19
CA GLY A 134 -16.60 19.20 4.94
C GLY A 134 -17.11 19.04 3.50
N LYS A 135 -17.54 20.13 2.84
CA LYS A 135 -17.94 20.10 1.40
C LYS A 135 -16.78 19.77 0.47
N LYS A 136 -15.60 20.37 0.69
CA LYS A 136 -14.41 20.07 -0.12
C LYS A 136 -13.93 18.64 0.11
N LEU A 137 -13.88 18.20 1.36
CA LEU A 137 -13.51 16.83 1.71
C LEU A 137 -14.49 15.81 1.10
N SER A 138 -15.80 16.11 1.10
CA SER A 138 -16.80 15.25 0.48
C SER A 138 -16.61 15.17 -1.04
N ALA A 139 -16.40 16.30 -1.72
CA ALA A 139 -16.15 16.32 -3.16
C ALA A 139 -14.89 15.54 -3.54
N LYS A 140 -13.76 15.77 -2.84
CA LYS A 140 -12.51 15.01 -3.07
C LYS A 140 -12.66 13.53 -2.72
N GLY A 141 -13.47 13.20 -1.73
CA GLY A 141 -13.81 11.83 -1.37
C GLY A 141 -14.62 11.12 -2.45
N GLU A 142 -15.59 11.82 -3.04
CA GLU A 142 -16.37 11.31 -4.19
C GLU A 142 -15.46 11.08 -5.41
N GLU A 143 -14.60 12.04 -5.73
CA GLU A 143 -13.59 11.91 -6.80
C GLU A 143 -12.71 10.66 -6.58
N LEU A 144 -12.16 10.47 -5.38
CA LEU A 144 -11.36 9.29 -5.04
C LEU A 144 -12.15 7.99 -5.19
N CYS A 145 -13.37 7.91 -4.65
CA CYS A 145 -14.18 6.71 -4.75
C CYS A 145 -14.51 6.36 -6.21
N LEU A 146 -14.81 7.34 -7.06
CA LEU A 146 -15.02 7.12 -8.50
C LEU A 146 -13.74 6.60 -9.18
N SER A 147 -12.58 7.19 -8.88
CA SER A 147 -11.29 6.72 -9.38
C SER A 147 -11.02 5.27 -9.00
N LEU A 148 -11.31 4.88 -7.75
CA LEU A 148 -11.13 3.52 -7.27
C LEU A 148 -12.10 2.53 -7.91
N ILE A 149 -13.37 2.92 -8.12
CA ILE A 149 -14.35 2.10 -8.87
C ILE A 149 -13.84 1.88 -10.29
N ASN A 150 -13.43 2.94 -10.99
CA ASN A 150 -12.93 2.84 -12.35
C ASN A 150 -11.70 1.93 -12.45
N TYR A 151 -10.77 2.05 -11.49
CA TYR A 151 -9.60 1.18 -11.38
C TYR A 151 -10.02 -0.28 -11.21
N LEU A 152 -10.87 -0.60 -10.22
CA LEU A 152 -11.35 -1.95 -9.98
C LEU A 152 -12.09 -2.53 -11.19
N THR A 153 -12.99 -1.76 -11.80
CA THR A 153 -13.76 -2.19 -12.97
C THR A 153 -12.86 -2.46 -14.17
N SER A 154 -11.88 -1.60 -14.45
CA SER A 154 -10.93 -1.82 -15.54
C SER A 154 -10.09 -3.09 -15.31
N LYS A 155 -9.53 -3.23 -14.10
CA LYS A 155 -8.68 -4.36 -13.73
C LYS A 155 -9.42 -5.69 -13.77
N THR A 156 -10.66 -5.71 -13.28
CA THR A 156 -11.51 -6.90 -13.29
C THR A 156 -11.99 -7.28 -14.69
N ARG A 157 -12.43 -6.31 -15.50
CA ARG A 157 -12.85 -6.54 -16.88
C ARG A 157 -11.72 -7.16 -17.72
N ASP A 158 -10.51 -6.63 -17.55
CA ASP A 158 -9.35 -7.01 -18.36
C ASP A 158 -8.51 -8.12 -17.70
N ARG A 159 -8.98 -8.67 -16.56
CA ARG A 159 -8.31 -9.71 -15.74
C ARG A 159 -6.84 -9.39 -15.43
N GLN A 160 -6.58 -8.13 -15.09
CA GLN A 160 -5.24 -7.63 -14.81
C GLN A 160 -4.96 -7.61 -13.30
N PRO A 161 -3.73 -7.92 -12.87
CA PRO A 161 -3.31 -7.70 -11.49
C PRO A 161 -3.56 -6.26 -11.04
N TYR A 162 -3.93 -6.11 -9.77
CA TYR A 162 -4.16 -4.81 -9.16
C TYR A 162 -3.70 -4.77 -7.71
N LEU A 163 -3.45 -3.56 -7.24
CA LEU A 163 -3.14 -3.24 -5.86
C LEU A 163 -4.44 -3.28 -5.04
N TRP A 164 -4.57 -4.18 -4.07
CA TRP A 164 -5.85 -4.35 -3.35
C TRP A 164 -5.96 -3.56 -2.06
N ASP A 165 -4.83 -3.17 -1.50
CA ASP A 165 -4.74 -2.30 -0.34
C ASP A 165 -5.16 -0.87 -0.65
N VAL A 166 -5.19 -0.46 -1.93
CA VAL A 166 -5.61 0.88 -2.37
C VAL A 166 -7.03 1.22 -1.95
N PHE A 167 -7.89 0.24 -1.69
CA PHE A 167 -9.26 0.49 -1.22
C PHE A 167 -9.32 0.81 0.28
N HIS A 168 -8.24 0.56 1.03
CA HIS A 168 -8.21 0.72 2.47
C HIS A 168 -8.00 2.19 2.88
N TYR A 169 -8.94 2.77 3.64
CA TYR A 169 -8.92 4.19 4.02
C TYR A 169 -7.66 4.65 4.79
N LYS A 170 -7.00 3.74 5.53
CA LYS A 170 -5.73 4.01 6.24
C LYS A 170 -4.56 4.37 5.31
N GLN A 171 -4.66 4.06 4.02
CA GLN A 171 -3.63 4.42 3.03
C GLN A 171 -3.67 5.88 2.61
N TYR A 172 -4.63 6.65 3.11
CA TYR A 172 -4.91 8.00 2.64
C TYR A 172 -4.64 9.08 3.68
N VAL A 173 -4.06 10.18 3.22
CA VAL A 173 -3.86 11.42 3.97
C VAL A 173 -4.59 12.56 3.26
N TYR A 174 -5.38 13.32 4.02
CA TYR A 174 -5.97 14.55 3.52
C TYR A 174 -5.06 15.74 3.86
N GLY A 175 -4.52 16.39 2.84
CA GLY A 175 -3.52 17.45 3.01
C GLY A 175 -2.95 17.99 1.71
N GLN A 176 -1.80 18.65 1.81
CA GLN A 176 -1.11 19.35 0.72
C GLN A 176 0.35 18.95 0.61
N THR A 177 0.85 18.81 -0.61
CA THR A 177 2.29 18.86 -0.89
C THR A 177 2.80 20.31 -0.85
N GLU A 178 4.08 20.55 -1.15
CA GLU A 178 4.60 21.92 -1.30
C GLU A 178 4.04 22.64 -2.55
N LYS A 179 3.53 21.89 -3.53
CA LYS A 179 3.07 22.42 -4.82
C LYS A 179 1.56 22.67 -4.90
N ASP A 180 0.80 22.21 -3.91
CA ASP A 180 -0.66 22.29 -3.95
C ASP A 180 -1.18 23.60 -3.34
N GLU A 181 -2.17 24.19 -3.99
CA GLU A 181 -2.90 25.35 -3.48
C GLU A 181 -4.05 24.96 -2.53
N GLU A 182 -4.58 23.74 -2.66
CA GLU A 182 -5.70 23.22 -1.86
C GLU A 182 -5.45 21.80 -1.34
N ASN A 183 -6.20 21.38 -0.31
CA ASN A 183 -6.10 20.03 0.23
C ASN A 183 -6.66 18.99 -0.76
N HIS A 184 -5.93 17.87 -0.87
CA HIS A 184 -6.33 16.70 -1.63
C HIS A 184 -6.24 15.44 -0.75
N ILE A 185 -6.85 14.35 -1.21
CA ILE A 185 -6.69 13.03 -0.59
C ILE A 185 -5.58 12.29 -1.34
N TYR A 186 -4.44 12.12 -0.69
CA TYR A 186 -3.25 11.47 -1.23
C TYR A 186 -3.15 10.03 -0.75
N MET A 187 -2.90 9.11 -1.67
CA MET A 187 -2.50 7.74 -1.34
C MET A 187 -1.01 7.72 -0.96
N VAL A 188 -0.72 7.67 0.34
CA VAL A 188 0.63 7.77 0.87
C VAL A 188 1.29 6.42 1.11
N ASP A 189 0.55 5.32 0.96
CA ASP A 189 1.09 3.99 1.22
C ASP A 189 2.21 3.61 0.24
N VAL A 190 3.09 2.78 0.78
CA VAL A 190 4.39 2.36 0.27
C VAL A 190 4.54 0.84 0.24
N GLU A 191 3.60 0.08 0.78
CA GLU A 191 3.63 -1.39 0.79
C GLU A 191 2.57 -1.99 -0.14
N PRO A 192 2.74 -1.91 -1.47
CA PRO A 192 1.78 -2.46 -2.39
C PRO A 192 1.69 -3.98 -2.21
N LEU A 193 0.53 -4.44 -1.78
CA LEU A 193 0.13 -5.83 -1.79
C LEU A 193 -0.68 -6.10 -3.06
N TYR A 194 -0.34 -7.20 -3.74
CA TYR A 194 -0.90 -7.53 -5.06
C TYR A 194 -1.81 -8.74 -4.98
N TRP A 195 -2.84 -8.76 -5.83
CA TRP A 195 -3.48 -10.00 -6.24
C TRP A 195 -3.13 -10.32 -7.69
N GLU A 196 -2.77 -11.59 -7.89
CA GLU A 196 -2.64 -12.19 -9.22
C GLU A 196 -3.86 -13.07 -9.47
N TYR A 197 -4.42 -12.96 -10.67
CA TYR A 197 -5.56 -13.76 -11.13
C TYR A 197 -5.11 -15.21 -11.37
N ASN A 198 -5.10 -16.02 -10.31
CA ASN A 198 -4.57 -17.38 -10.36
C ASN A 198 -5.68 -18.46 -10.40
N ASN A 199 -6.96 -18.10 -10.16
CA ASN A 199 -8.15 -18.97 -10.26
C ASN A 199 -9.44 -18.12 -10.14
N VAL A 200 -10.49 -18.45 -10.90
CA VAL A 200 -11.85 -17.88 -10.84
C VAL A 200 -12.41 -17.74 -9.40
N THR A 201 -12.16 -18.69 -8.50
CA THR A 201 -12.64 -18.62 -7.11
C THR A 201 -11.92 -17.54 -6.29
N CYS A 202 -10.67 -17.25 -6.64
CA CYS A 202 -9.89 -16.17 -6.03
C CYS A 202 -10.42 -14.80 -6.47
N ASP A 203 -10.83 -14.69 -7.73
CA ASP A 203 -11.31 -13.43 -8.34
C ASP A 203 -12.53 -12.85 -7.59
N TYR A 204 -13.53 -13.67 -7.30
CA TYR A 204 -14.74 -13.24 -6.58
C TYR A 204 -14.45 -12.79 -5.15
N ALA A 205 -13.58 -13.52 -4.44
CA ALA A 205 -13.21 -13.15 -3.07
C ALA A 205 -12.47 -11.80 -3.04
N CYS A 206 -11.58 -11.56 -4.01
CA CYS A 206 -10.78 -10.34 -4.07
C CYS A 206 -11.64 -9.11 -4.41
N VAL A 207 -12.57 -9.25 -5.35
CA VAL A 207 -13.52 -8.17 -5.67
C VAL A 207 -14.39 -7.85 -4.45
N ASN A 208 -14.90 -8.86 -3.75
CA ASN A 208 -15.72 -8.65 -2.55
C ASN A 208 -14.94 -7.95 -1.42
N ILE A 209 -13.68 -8.33 -1.19
CA ILE A 209 -12.81 -7.66 -0.20
C ILE A 209 -12.58 -6.20 -0.61
N SER A 210 -12.30 -5.94 -1.89
CA SER A 210 -12.09 -4.58 -2.41
C SER A 210 -13.35 -3.72 -2.26
N LEU A 211 -14.52 -4.26 -2.58
CA LEU A 211 -15.81 -3.60 -2.41
C LEU A 211 -16.14 -3.36 -0.92
N TRP A 212 -15.77 -4.28 -0.03
CA TRP A 212 -15.92 -4.08 1.41
C TRP A 212 -15.06 -2.91 1.91
N HIS A 213 -13.79 -2.84 1.50
CA HIS A 213 -12.91 -1.73 1.85
C HIS A 213 -13.38 -0.39 1.26
N LEU A 214 -13.85 -0.38 0.01
CA LEU A 214 -14.44 0.80 -0.62
C LEU A 214 -15.70 1.25 0.12
N THR A 215 -16.54 0.32 0.55
CA THR A 215 -17.72 0.61 1.37
C THR A 215 -17.33 1.23 2.71
N ALA A 216 -16.29 0.70 3.36
CA ALA A 216 -15.75 1.27 4.60
C ALA A 216 -15.20 2.69 4.39
N LEU A 217 -14.50 2.94 3.27
CA LEU A 217 -14.03 4.27 2.89
C LEU A 217 -15.20 5.25 2.67
N VAL A 218 -16.24 4.84 1.94
CA VAL A 218 -17.45 5.64 1.72
C VAL A 218 -18.12 5.97 3.05
N ASN A 219 -18.32 4.99 3.92
CA ASN A 219 -18.93 5.19 5.23
C ASN A 219 -18.11 6.14 6.11
N LEU A 220 -16.78 6.04 6.07
CA LEU A 220 -15.89 6.98 6.75
C LEU A 220 -16.09 8.40 6.22
N LEU A 221 -16.10 8.59 4.91
CA LEU A 221 -16.29 9.91 4.28
C LEU A 221 -17.67 10.50 4.63
N GLU A 222 -18.74 9.70 4.60
CA GLU A 222 -20.08 10.15 5.01
C GLU A 222 -20.11 10.54 6.49
N LEU A 223 -19.50 9.73 7.36
CA LEU A 223 -19.41 10.01 8.79
C LEU A 223 -18.66 11.31 9.07
N LYS A 224 -17.54 11.53 8.37
CA LYS A 224 -16.71 12.72 8.53
C LYS A 224 -17.42 13.97 8.02
N THR A 225 -18.01 13.90 6.84
CA THR A 225 -18.52 15.09 6.14
C THR A 225 -19.98 15.40 6.45
N GLY A 226 -20.72 14.44 7.02
CA GLY A 226 -22.18 14.51 7.16
C GLY A 226 -22.94 14.40 5.83
N GLN A 227 -22.25 14.21 4.71
CA GLN A 227 -22.83 14.20 3.37
C GLN A 227 -22.97 12.78 2.85
N LYS A 228 -24.11 12.50 2.21
CA LYS A 228 -24.37 11.18 1.62
C LYS A 228 -23.78 11.09 0.22
N LEU A 229 -22.95 10.07 -0.01
CA LEU A 229 -22.33 9.79 -1.30
C LEU A 229 -23.24 8.88 -2.12
N LYS A 230 -24.46 9.35 -2.42
CA LYS A 230 -25.53 8.56 -3.06
C LYS A 230 -25.08 7.93 -4.38
N LYS A 231 -24.40 8.71 -5.23
CA LYS A 231 -23.89 8.23 -6.52
C LYS A 231 -22.95 7.05 -6.37
N ILE A 232 -22.08 7.03 -5.37
CA ILE A 232 -21.16 5.90 -5.15
C ILE A 232 -21.91 4.65 -4.68
N LYS A 233 -22.92 4.83 -3.82
CA LYS A 233 -23.70 3.70 -3.28
C LYS A 233 -24.50 2.94 -4.32
N GLU A 234 -24.86 3.57 -5.43
CA GLU A 234 -25.51 2.89 -6.56
C GLU A 234 -24.58 1.87 -7.26
N TRP A 235 -23.26 1.99 -7.07
CA TRP A 235 -22.25 1.07 -7.61
C TRP A 235 -21.81 0.00 -6.61
N LEU A 236 -22.24 0.11 -5.36
CA LEU A 236 -21.92 -0.85 -4.30
C LEU A 236 -23.10 -1.82 -4.12
N PRO A 237 -22.83 -3.12 -3.92
CA PRO A 237 -23.87 -4.13 -3.71
C PRO A 237 -24.62 -3.97 -2.38
#